data_AF-A0A3N5QX45-F1
#
_entry.id   AF-A0A3N5QX45-F1
#
_cell.length_a   1.000
_cell.length_b   1.000
_cell.length_c   1.000
_cell.angle_alpha   90.00
_cell.angle_beta   90.00
_cell.angle_gamma   90.00
#
_symmetry.space_group_name_H-M   'P 1'
#
loop_
_entity.id
_entity.type
_entity.pdbx_description
1 polymer ?
#
loop_
_entity_poly.entity_id
_entity_poly.type
_entity_poly.pdbx_seq_one_letter_code
_entity_poly.pdbx_strand_id
1 'polypeptide(L)'
;MDIFGWVQLLIFVLALALLTKPMGLYLARVLDSRGRTGLEPVLKPMERIFYRLLRIDPDQEQDWKQFGFSLLLFSLVGLLFAYAILRLQHLLPLNPQGFGPVPADLAFNTAASFATNTNWQNYAGEATLSYFSQMVGLVFHNFVSAATGLAVAAALVRGIARASAKTIGNFWVDLVRLNLYLLLPLSLVFALVLVTQGVIQNFKAYDRARLLEPYRVMVPQKDNAGREQTDRPGKAGMTEREQETQTIAQGPVASQVAIKMLGTNGGGFFNANAAHPFENPTPLSNFLQILAIFLIPSGLTYYLGRTVRNQRHGWTIWAVMLILFLAGMIICW
;
A
#
# COMPACT_ATOMS: atom_id res chain seq x y z
N MET A 1 9.55 -4.84 28.64
CA MET A 1 9.18 -3.46 28.27
C MET A 1 9.17 -2.62 29.52
N ASP A 2 9.43 -1.32 29.40
CA ASP A 2 9.11 -0.38 30.47
C ASP A 2 7.59 -0.21 30.59
N ILE A 3 7.13 0.55 31.60
CA ILE A 3 5.70 0.75 31.85
C ILE A 3 5.00 1.46 30.69
N PHE A 4 5.69 2.36 30.00
CA PHE A 4 5.13 3.13 28.88
C PHE A 4 4.87 2.24 27.67
N GLY A 5 5.77 1.31 27.36
CA GLY A 5 5.56 0.32 26.29
C GLY A 5 4.33 -0.55 26.54
N TRP A 6 4.13 -1.01 27.78
CA TRP A 6 2.95 -1.81 28.15
C TRP A 6 1.64 -1.00 28.04
N VAL A 7 1.66 0.26 28.46
CA VAL A 7 0.50 1.17 28.33
C VAL A 7 0.18 1.42 26.86
N GLN A 8 1.18 1.66 26.01
CA GLN A 8 0.98 1.86 24.57
C GLN A 8 0.38 0.62 23.90
N LEU A 9 0.88 -0.57 24.26
CA LEU A 9 0.34 -1.84 23.77
C LEU A 9 -1.12 -2.03 24.20
N LEU A 10 -1.44 -1.77 25.47
CA LEU A 10 -2.81 -1.87 25.97
C LEU A 10 -3.74 -0.92 25.22
N ILE A 11 -3.33 0.34 25.03
CA ILE A 11 -4.10 1.33 24.26
C ILE A 11 -4.31 0.84 22.82
N PHE A 12 -3.27 0.30 22.18
CA PHE A 12 -3.36 -0.25 20.83
C PHE A 12 -4.37 -1.41 20.75
N VAL A 13 -4.27 -2.40 21.63
CA VAL A 13 -5.16 -3.57 21.63
C VAL A 13 -6.60 -3.17 21.89
N LEU A 14 -6.84 -2.24 22.84
CA LEU A 14 -8.18 -1.72 23.13
C LEU A 14 -8.76 -0.94 21.94
N ALA A 15 -7.96 -0.06 21.32
CA ALA A 15 -8.37 0.68 20.14
C ALA A 15 -8.73 -0.26 18.98
N LEU A 16 -7.87 -1.26 18.72
CA LEU A 16 -8.12 -2.25 17.69
C LEU A 16 -9.41 -3.03 17.96
N ALA A 17 -9.59 -3.56 19.18
CA ALA A 17 -10.78 -4.31 19.57
C ALA A 17 -12.08 -3.49 19.42
N LEU A 18 -12.03 -2.19 19.79
CA LEU A 18 -13.15 -1.26 19.64
C LEU A 18 -13.50 -1.04 18.16
N LEU A 19 -12.50 -0.96 17.29
CA LEU A 19 -12.67 -0.74 15.85
C LEU A 19 -13.00 -2.02 15.05
N THR A 20 -12.70 -3.21 15.59
CA THR A 20 -12.98 -4.50 14.96
C THR A 20 -14.44 -4.65 14.55
N LYS A 21 -15.36 -4.40 15.49
CA LYS A 21 -16.80 -4.54 15.26
C LYS A 21 -17.33 -3.56 14.19
N PRO A 22 -17.11 -2.23 14.28
CA PRO A 22 -17.60 -1.31 13.26
C PRO A 22 -16.98 -1.60 11.89
N MET A 23 -15.69 -1.93 11.82
CA MET A 23 -15.05 -2.31 10.55
C MET A 23 -15.67 -3.59 9.96
N GLY A 24 -15.88 -4.64 10.76
CA GLY A 24 -16.50 -5.88 10.30
C GLY A 24 -17.96 -5.71 9.85
N LEU A 25 -18.75 -4.88 10.55
CA LEU A 25 -20.10 -4.52 10.11
C LEU A 25 -20.10 -3.73 8.80
N TYR A 26 -19.10 -2.87 8.59
CA TYR A 26 -18.95 -2.13 7.35
C TYR A 26 -18.54 -3.05 6.19
N LEU A 27 -17.56 -3.92 6.39
CA LEU A 27 -17.15 -4.94 5.43
C LEU A 27 -18.33 -5.82 5.00
N ALA A 28 -19.20 -6.22 5.93
CA ALA A 28 -20.40 -6.99 5.61
C ALA A 28 -21.35 -6.26 4.64
N ARG A 29 -21.41 -4.92 4.67
CA ARG A 29 -22.20 -4.12 3.73
C ARG A 29 -21.49 -3.90 2.40
N VAL A 30 -20.17 -3.70 2.42
CA VAL A 30 -19.37 -3.49 1.20
C VAL A 30 -19.33 -4.78 0.36
N LEU A 31 -19.10 -5.92 1.00
CA LEU A 31 -18.99 -7.24 0.37
C LEU A 31 -20.34 -7.90 0.09
N ASP A 32 -21.45 -7.29 0.50
CA ASP A 32 -22.78 -7.69 0.04
C ASP A 32 -23.09 -6.91 -1.24
N SER A 33 -23.39 -7.61 -2.34
CA SER A 33 -23.72 -6.98 -3.64
C SER A 33 -24.96 -6.09 -3.55
N ARG A 34 -25.89 -6.39 -2.62
CA ARG A 34 -27.08 -5.59 -2.34
C ARG A 34 -26.95 -4.71 -1.10
N GLY A 35 -25.80 -4.76 -0.45
CA GLY A 35 -25.53 -3.99 0.76
C GLY A 35 -25.52 -2.50 0.46
N ARG A 36 -26.20 -1.73 1.31
CA ARG A 36 -26.20 -0.26 1.23
C ARG A 36 -25.13 0.32 2.13
N THR A 37 -24.31 1.20 1.59
CA THR A 37 -23.29 1.95 2.35
C THR A 37 -23.72 3.41 2.47
N GLY A 38 -23.27 4.11 3.52
CA GLY A 38 -23.57 5.54 3.67
C GLY A 38 -22.99 6.41 2.54
N LEU A 39 -21.96 5.91 1.85
CA LEU A 39 -21.30 6.57 0.71
C LEU A 39 -21.97 6.27 -0.63
N GLU A 40 -22.97 5.39 -0.65
CA GLU A 40 -23.67 4.98 -1.87
C GLU A 40 -24.26 6.16 -2.66
N PRO A 41 -24.93 7.17 -2.06
CA PRO A 41 -25.49 8.28 -2.83
C PRO A 41 -24.45 9.06 -3.65
N VAL A 42 -23.21 9.14 -3.15
CA VAL A 42 -22.12 9.90 -3.78
C VAL A 42 -21.34 9.03 -4.77
N LEU A 43 -21.05 7.77 -4.43
CA LEU A 43 -20.14 6.91 -5.20
C LEU A 43 -20.85 5.97 -6.19
N LYS A 44 -22.16 5.76 -6.05
CA LYS A 44 -22.93 4.88 -6.96
C LYS A 44 -22.89 5.32 -8.43
N PRO A 45 -22.86 6.62 -8.79
CA PRO A 45 -22.63 7.02 -10.18
C PRO A 45 -21.29 6.50 -10.72
N MET A 46 -20.23 6.53 -9.91
CA MET A 46 -18.92 5.99 -10.29
C MET A 46 -18.97 4.47 -10.42
N GLU A 47 -19.59 3.76 -9.47
CA GLU A 47 -19.80 2.31 -9.54
C GLU A 47 -20.51 1.92 -10.85
N ARG A 48 -21.58 2.62 -11.22
CA ARG A 48 -22.31 2.40 -12.49
C ARG A 48 -21.47 2.66 -13.73
N ILE A 49 -20.58 3.66 -13.69
CA ILE A 49 -19.64 3.93 -14.78
C ILE A 49 -18.68 2.75 -14.93
N PHE A 50 -18.07 2.26 -13.85
CA PHE A 50 -17.19 1.09 -13.90
C PHE A 50 -17.93 -0.14 -14.42
N TYR A 51 -19.14 -0.43 -13.92
CA TYR A 51 -19.92 -1.56 -14.42
C TYR A 51 -20.28 -1.43 -15.88
N ARG A 52 -20.60 -0.22 -16.37
CA ARG A 52 -20.90 -0.02 -17.80
C ARG A 52 -19.66 -0.13 -18.68
N LEU A 53 -18.56 0.50 -18.30
CA LEU A 53 -17.31 0.51 -19.09
C LEU A 53 -16.68 -0.88 -19.18
N LEU A 54 -16.68 -1.60 -18.05
CA LEU A 54 -16.12 -2.94 -17.95
C LEU A 54 -17.14 -4.05 -18.26
N ARG A 55 -18.38 -3.67 -18.60
CA ARG A 55 -19.52 -4.58 -18.86
C ARG A 55 -19.71 -5.62 -17.74
N ILE A 56 -19.61 -5.18 -16.49
CA ILE A 56 -19.83 -6.00 -15.31
C ILE A 56 -21.34 -6.06 -15.04
N ASP A 57 -21.89 -7.28 -15.06
CA ASP A 57 -23.24 -7.55 -14.55
C ASP A 57 -23.16 -7.89 -13.06
N PRO A 58 -23.70 -7.04 -12.16
CA PRO A 58 -23.63 -7.28 -10.72
C PRO A 58 -24.52 -8.43 -10.23
N ASP A 59 -25.52 -8.86 -11.02
CA ASP A 59 -26.40 -9.97 -10.67
C ASP A 59 -25.86 -11.32 -11.16
N GLN A 60 -24.86 -11.32 -12.03
CA GLN A 60 -24.20 -12.54 -12.50
C GLN A 60 -23.19 -13.05 -11.47
N GLU A 61 -23.49 -14.16 -10.81
CA GLU A 61 -22.51 -14.84 -9.95
C GLU A 61 -21.58 -15.77 -10.75
N GLN A 62 -20.38 -15.98 -10.22
CA GLN A 62 -19.31 -16.81 -10.77
C GLN A 62 -19.10 -18.06 -9.91
N ASP A 63 -18.76 -19.18 -10.56
CA ASP A 63 -18.18 -20.34 -9.87
C ASP A 63 -16.70 -20.10 -9.52
N TRP A 64 -16.07 -21.04 -8.81
CA TRP A 64 -14.69 -20.89 -8.38
C TRP A 64 -13.68 -20.83 -9.54
N LYS A 65 -13.97 -21.47 -10.67
CA LYS A 65 -13.09 -21.47 -11.85
C LYS A 65 -13.14 -20.13 -12.55
N GLN A 66 -14.34 -19.60 -12.76
CA GLN A 66 -14.57 -18.29 -13.35
C GLN A 66 -13.99 -17.18 -12.46
N PHE A 67 -14.20 -17.27 -11.15
CA PHE A 67 -13.64 -16.33 -10.19
C PHE A 67 -12.10 -16.37 -10.20
N GLY A 68 -11.52 -17.57 -10.11
CA GLY A 68 -10.07 -17.77 -10.13
C GLY A 68 -9.43 -17.30 -11.44
N PHE A 69 -10.05 -17.58 -12.59
CA PHE A 69 -9.57 -17.08 -13.89
C PHE A 69 -9.64 -15.55 -13.96
N SER A 70 -10.73 -14.94 -13.51
CA SER A 70 -10.88 -13.47 -13.48
C SER A 70 -9.78 -12.81 -12.65
N LEU A 71 -9.50 -13.37 -11.47
CA LEU A 71 -8.41 -12.93 -10.60
C LEU A 71 -7.05 -13.03 -11.28
N LEU A 72 -6.69 -14.21 -11.80
CA LEU A 72 -5.38 -14.45 -12.40
C LEU A 72 -5.14 -13.56 -13.63
N LEU A 73 -6.16 -13.40 -14.47
CA LEU A 73 -6.10 -12.53 -15.64
C LEU A 73 -5.93 -11.07 -15.22
N PHE A 74 -6.70 -10.60 -14.23
CA PHE A 74 -6.58 -9.24 -13.72
C PHE A 74 -5.18 -8.96 -13.15
N SER A 75 -4.64 -9.85 -12.33
CA SER A 75 -3.29 -9.72 -11.78
C SER A 75 -2.21 -9.73 -12.85
N LEU A 76 -2.33 -10.59 -13.88
CA LEU A 76 -1.38 -10.63 -14.99
C LEU A 76 -1.39 -9.32 -15.78
N VAL A 77 -2.58 -8.81 -16.13
CA VAL A 77 -2.70 -7.54 -16.86
C VAL A 77 -2.15 -6.38 -16.02
N GLY A 78 -2.46 -6.34 -14.73
CA GLY A 78 -1.92 -5.33 -13.81
C GLY A 78 -0.39 -5.37 -13.71
N LEU A 79 0.20 -6.57 -13.64
CA LEU A 79 1.66 -6.75 -13.64
C LEU A 79 2.28 -6.21 -14.93
N LEU A 80 1.75 -6.59 -16.09
CA LEU A 80 2.24 -6.11 -17.40
C LEU A 80 2.09 -4.59 -17.54
N PHE A 81 1.00 -4.04 -17.02
CA PHE A 81 0.76 -2.59 -16.97
C PHE A 81 1.83 -1.85 -16.16
N ALA A 82 2.11 -2.29 -14.93
CA ALA A 82 3.15 -1.68 -14.10
C ALA A 82 4.55 -1.87 -14.70
N TYR A 83 4.83 -3.05 -15.26
CA TYR A 83 6.08 -3.31 -15.98
C TYR A 83 6.29 -2.32 -17.12
N ALA A 84 5.27 -2.10 -17.95
CA ALA A 84 5.33 -1.14 -19.05
C ALA A 84 5.58 0.29 -18.55
N ILE A 85 4.90 0.72 -17.48
CA ILE A 85 5.13 2.05 -16.87
C ILE A 85 6.58 2.20 -16.41
N LEU A 86 7.14 1.22 -15.71
CA LEU A 86 8.51 1.29 -15.19
C LEU A 86 9.55 1.31 -16.33
N ARG A 87 9.33 0.53 -17.39
CA ARG A 87 10.20 0.50 -18.58
C ARG A 87 10.11 1.79 -19.41
N LEU A 88 8.93 2.41 -19.46
CA LEU A 88 8.66 3.62 -20.24
C LEU A 88 8.67 4.89 -19.41
N GLN A 89 9.09 4.83 -18.14
CA GLN A 89 9.08 5.93 -17.17
C GLN A 89 9.63 7.25 -17.72
N HIS A 90 10.72 7.19 -18.47
CA HIS A 90 11.39 8.35 -19.05
C HIS A 90 10.52 9.14 -20.07
N LEU A 91 9.49 8.51 -20.64
CA LEU A 91 8.55 9.14 -21.59
C LEU A 91 7.28 9.67 -20.91
N LEU A 92 7.06 9.32 -19.65
CA LEU A 92 5.83 9.63 -18.92
C LEU A 92 5.96 10.99 -18.20
N PRO A 93 4.83 11.69 -17.96
CA PRO A 93 4.84 12.99 -17.28
C PRO A 93 5.24 12.84 -15.80
N LEU A 94 5.31 13.95 -15.07
CA LEU A 94 5.64 13.97 -13.63
C LEU A 94 6.97 13.26 -13.30
N ASN A 95 8.00 13.56 -14.10
CA ASN A 95 9.37 13.12 -13.89
C ASN A 95 10.32 14.34 -13.75
N PRO A 96 10.21 15.15 -12.67
CA PRO A 96 10.99 16.39 -12.55
C PRO A 96 12.52 16.17 -12.56
N GLN A 97 12.97 14.97 -12.19
CA GLN A 97 14.38 14.58 -12.07
C GLN A 97 14.92 13.98 -13.37
N GLY A 98 14.06 13.73 -14.37
CA GLY A 98 14.45 13.15 -15.64
C GLY A 98 15.00 11.72 -15.50
N PHE A 99 14.45 10.91 -14.58
CA PHE A 99 14.87 9.52 -14.42
C PHE A 99 14.68 8.73 -15.71
N GLY A 100 15.70 7.92 -16.04
CA GLY A 100 15.68 7.02 -17.19
C GLY A 100 14.72 5.83 -17.03
N PRO A 101 14.68 4.93 -18.02
CA PRO A 101 13.94 3.67 -17.93
C PRO A 101 14.52 2.78 -16.82
N VAL A 102 13.65 2.19 -16.00
CA VAL A 102 14.06 1.23 -14.97
C VAL A 102 14.56 -0.06 -15.65
N PRO A 103 15.72 -0.65 -15.27
CA PRO A 103 16.24 -1.92 -15.81
C PRO A 103 15.21 -3.06 -15.84
N ALA A 104 15.34 -3.98 -16.79
CA ALA A 104 14.25 -4.92 -17.13
C ALA A 104 13.96 -5.93 -16.01
N ASP A 105 15.01 -6.43 -15.39
CA ASP A 105 15.00 -7.26 -14.20
C ASP A 105 14.36 -6.54 -13.00
N LEU A 106 14.78 -5.30 -12.75
CA LEU A 106 14.25 -4.48 -11.65
C LEU A 106 12.77 -4.11 -11.87
N ALA A 107 12.41 -3.75 -13.09
CA ALA A 107 11.04 -3.43 -13.46
C ALA A 107 10.12 -4.66 -13.31
N PHE A 108 10.59 -5.84 -13.72
CA PHE A 108 9.83 -7.09 -13.55
C PHE A 108 9.67 -7.44 -12.06
N ASN A 109 10.77 -7.43 -11.30
CA ASN A 109 10.74 -7.70 -9.86
C ASN A 109 9.77 -6.75 -9.14
N THR A 110 9.87 -5.44 -9.41
CA THR A 110 9.02 -4.42 -8.79
C THR A 110 7.55 -4.62 -9.19
N ALA A 111 7.26 -4.79 -10.48
CA ALA A 111 5.88 -5.00 -10.95
C ALA A 111 5.26 -6.28 -10.37
N ALA A 112 6.00 -7.38 -10.35
CA ALA A 112 5.56 -8.63 -9.74
C ALA A 112 5.30 -8.45 -8.24
N SER A 113 6.21 -7.78 -7.54
CA SER A 113 6.12 -7.62 -6.09
C SER A 113 4.91 -6.79 -5.65
N PHE A 114 4.61 -5.72 -6.38
CA PHE A 114 3.42 -4.91 -6.11
C PHE A 114 2.14 -5.64 -6.53
N ALA A 115 2.14 -6.37 -7.65
CA ALA A 115 1.00 -7.21 -8.05
C ALA A 115 0.68 -8.32 -7.03
N THR A 116 1.70 -8.83 -6.31
CA THR A 116 1.54 -9.85 -5.27
C THR A 116 1.32 -9.26 -3.86
N ASN A 117 1.02 -7.96 -3.74
CA ASN A 117 0.80 -7.28 -2.46
C ASN A 117 2.00 -7.37 -1.49
N THR A 118 3.20 -7.62 -2.02
CA THR A 118 4.42 -7.87 -1.24
C THR A 118 5.26 -6.61 -1.10
N ASN A 119 5.34 -5.85 -2.20
CA ASN A 119 6.07 -4.59 -2.31
C ASN A 119 7.51 -4.64 -1.79
N TRP A 120 8.21 -5.71 -2.12
CA TRP A 120 9.65 -5.82 -2.02
C TRP A 120 10.33 -4.68 -2.81
N GLN A 121 11.38 -4.11 -2.22
CA GLN A 121 12.13 -3.00 -2.79
C GLN A 121 13.62 -3.33 -2.73
N ASN A 122 14.22 -3.58 -3.89
CA ASN A 122 15.67 -3.62 -4.08
C ASN A 122 16.16 -2.37 -4.83
N TYR A 123 15.51 -1.24 -4.57
CA TYR A 123 15.78 0.07 -5.16
C TYR A 123 15.52 1.17 -4.14
N ALA A 124 16.19 2.31 -4.28
CA ALA A 124 15.84 3.53 -3.57
C ALA A 124 14.80 4.31 -4.37
N GLY A 125 13.60 4.49 -3.81
CA GLY A 125 12.47 5.10 -4.54
C GLY A 125 12.78 6.52 -5.04
N GLU A 126 13.45 7.31 -4.22
CA GLU A 126 13.86 8.69 -4.51
C GLU A 126 14.98 8.83 -5.55
N ALA A 127 15.68 7.75 -5.88
CA ALA A 127 16.75 7.75 -6.88
C ALA A 127 16.38 6.99 -8.16
N THR A 128 15.29 6.22 -8.14
CA THR A 128 14.95 5.27 -9.22
C THR A 128 13.64 5.59 -9.90
N LEU A 129 12.62 6.03 -9.14
CA LEU A 129 11.24 6.11 -9.63
C LEU A 129 10.76 7.55 -9.75
N SER A 130 10.11 7.83 -10.89
CA SER A 130 9.37 9.08 -11.12
C SER A 130 8.08 9.12 -10.29
N TYR A 131 7.50 10.32 -10.14
CA TYR A 131 6.22 10.46 -9.44
C TYR A 131 5.08 9.75 -10.16
N PHE A 132 5.10 9.73 -11.49
CA PHE A 132 4.09 8.99 -12.26
C PHE A 132 4.20 7.49 -12.03
N SER A 133 5.40 6.92 -12.01
CA SER A 133 5.61 5.50 -11.72
C SER A 133 5.11 5.12 -10.33
N GLN A 134 5.42 5.95 -9.32
CA GLN A 134 4.93 5.74 -7.95
C GLN A 134 3.40 5.82 -7.89
N MET A 135 2.80 6.87 -8.47
CA MET A 135 1.35 7.12 -8.36
C MET A 135 0.48 6.20 -9.23
N VAL A 136 0.88 5.94 -10.47
CA VAL A 136 0.05 5.23 -11.45
C VAL A 136 0.48 3.77 -11.59
N GLY A 137 1.77 3.47 -11.42
CA GLY A 137 2.25 2.09 -11.42
C GLY A 137 2.07 1.43 -10.06
N LEU A 138 2.68 2.00 -9.02
CA LEU A 138 2.79 1.35 -7.71
C LEU A 138 1.54 1.51 -6.84
N VAL A 139 1.05 2.74 -6.66
CA VAL A 139 -0.14 3.02 -5.84
C VAL A 139 -1.38 2.36 -6.43
N PHE A 140 -1.49 2.27 -7.76
CA PHE A 140 -2.54 1.47 -8.42
C PHE A 140 -2.56 0.05 -7.85
N HIS A 141 -1.41 -0.63 -7.82
CA HIS A 141 -1.30 -1.97 -7.26
C HIS A 141 -1.64 -2.00 -5.78
N ASN A 142 -1.17 -1.05 -4.97
CA ASN A 142 -1.49 -1.01 -3.53
C ASN A 142 -3.00 -1.07 -3.24
N PHE A 143 -3.81 -0.53 -4.14
CA PHE A 143 -5.27 -0.63 -4.08
C PHE A 143 -5.77 -1.99 -4.57
N VAL A 144 -5.39 -2.37 -5.80
CA VAL A 144 -6.00 -3.52 -6.47
C VAL A 144 -5.50 -4.87 -5.97
N SER A 145 -4.25 -4.98 -5.49
CA SER A 145 -3.71 -6.19 -4.87
C SER A 145 -4.39 -6.45 -3.51
N ALA A 146 -4.57 -5.39 -2.71
CA ALA A 146 -5.27 -5.47 -1.43
C ALA A 146 -6.74 -5.85 -1.63
N ALA A 147 -7.43 -5.19 -2.58
CA ALA A 147 -8.81 -5.52 -2.92
C ALA A 147 -8.94 -6.96 -3.46
N THR A 148 -7.97 -7.44 -4.25
CA THR A 148 -7.95 -8.83 -4.73
C THR A 148 -7.86 -9.83 -3.57
N GLY A 149 -6.95 -9.60 -2.61
CA GLY A 149 -6.84 -10.45 -1.41
C GLY A 149 -8.12 -10.44 -0.56
N LEU A 150 -8.75 -9.27 -0.39
CA LEU A 150 -10.02 -9.13 0.31
C LEU A 150 -11.18 -9.83 -0.43
N ALA A 151 -11.22 -9.77 -1.76
CA ALA A 151 -12.20 -10.47 -2.57
C ALA A 151 -12.06 -12.00 -2.43
N VAL A 152 -10.83 -12.53 -2.41
CA VAL A 152 -10.56 -13.95 -2.15
C VAL A 152 -11.01 -14.34 -0.75
N ALA A 153 -10.68 -13.55 0.27
CA ALA A 153 -11.13 -13.79 1.63
C ALA A 153 -12.66 -13.80 1.73
N ALA A 154 -13.34 -12.85 1.07
CA ALA A 154 -14.79 -12.80 1.01
C ALA A 154 -15.39 -14.02 0.31
N ALA A 155 -14.82 -14.44 -0.82
CA ALA A 155 -15.24 -15.63 -1.56
C ALA A 155 -15.10 -16.90 -0.70
N LEU A 156 -14.00 -17.04 0.06
CA LEU A 156 -13.82 -18.14 1.01
C LEU A 156 -14.88 -18.11 2.12
N VAL A 157 -15.13 -16.95 2.73
CA VAL A 157 -16.17 -16.80 3.77
C VAL A 157 -17.56 -17.17 3.21
N ARG A 158 -17.90 -16.73 1.99
CA ARG A 158 -19.16 -17.11 1.32
C ARG A 158 -19.22 -18.62 1.06
N GLY A 159 -18.11 -19.24 0.66
CA GLY A 159 -18.02 -20.68 0.46
C GLY A 159 -18.27 -21.48 1.75
N ILE A 160 -17.80 -20.98 2.91
CA ILE A 160 -18.06 -21.61 4.22
C ILE A 160 -19.52 -21.40 4.65
N ALA A 161 -20.09 -20.21 4.39
CA ALA A 161 -21.41 -19.83 4.89
C ALA A 161 -22.59 -20.37 4.06
N ARG A 162 -22.40 -20.60 2.75
CA ARG A 162 -23.46 -21.05 1.84
C ARG A 162 -23.51 -22.59 1.77
N ALA A 163 -24.68 -23.17 2.00
CA ALA A 163 -24.89 -24.61 1.85
C ALA A 163 -25.23 -24.97 0.39
N SER A 164 -24.52 -25.95 -0.20
CA SER A 164 -24.78 -26.49 -1.55
C SER A 164 -24.81 -25.45 -2.69
N ALA A 165 -24.19 -24.28 -2.50
CA ALA A 165 -24.10 -23.26 -3.54
C ALA A 165 -23.04 -23.64 -4.59
N LYS A 166 -23.33 -23.35 -5.85
CA LYS A 166 -22.40 -23.57 -6.98
C LYS A 166 -21.50 -22.35 -7.25
N THR A 167 -21.76 -21.23 -6.59
CA THR A 167 -21.20 -19.91 -6.90
C THR A 167 -20.75 -19.17 -5.63
N ILE A 168 -19.73 -18.33 -5.77
CA ILE A 168 -19.04 -17.66 -4.66
C ILE A 168 -19.07 -16.12 -4.74
N GLY A 169 -19.97 -15.57 -5.56
CA GLY A 169 -20.12 -14.14 -5.81
C GLY A 169 -19.50 -13.73 -7.15
N ASN A 170 -19.07 -12.48 -7.29
CA ASN A 170 -18.52 -11.96 -8.53
C ASN A 170 -17.24 -11.15 -8.22
N PHE A 171 -16.11 -11.60 -8.78
CA PHE A 171 -14.80 -11.00 -8.54
C PHE A 171 -14.77 -9.51 -8.89
N TRP A 172 -15.37 -9.13 -10.01
CA TRP A 172 -15.35 -7.75 -10.52
C TRP A 172 -16.17 -6.81 -9.65
N VAL A 173 -17.32 -7.28 -9.16
CA VAL A 173 -18.17 -6.55 -8.21
C VAL A 173 -17.41 -6.32 -6.90
N ASP A 174 -16.78 -7.37 -6.37
CA ASP A 174 -15.99 -7.27 -5.14
C ASP A 174 -14.83 -6.29 -5.31
N LEU A 175 -14.06 -6.41 -6.40
CA LEU A 175 -12.93 -5.55 -6.71
C LEU A 175 -13.33 -4.06 -6.77
N VAL A 176 -14.42 -3.75 -7.50
CA VAL A 176 -14.93 -2.38 -7.63
C VAL A 176 -15.41 -1.86 -6.27
N ARG A 177 -16.23 -2.64 -5.55
CA ARG A 177 -16.83 -2.18 -4.29
C ARG A 177 -15.79 -2.02 -3.18
N LEU A 178 -14.83 -2.92 -3.08
CA LEU A 178 -13.73 -2.82 -2.12
C LEU A 178 -12.88 -1.58 -2.36
N ASN A 179 -12.56 -1.27 -3.61
CA ASN A 179 -11.80 -0.06 -3.91
C ASN A 179 -12.62 1.21 -3.66
N LEU A 180 -13.85 1.29 -4.18
CA LEU A 180 -14.67 2.50 -4.10
C LEU A 180 -15.20 2.78 -2.70
N TYR A 181 -15.70 1.76 -2.00
CA TYR A 181 -16.40 1.96 -0.73
C TYR A 181 -15.52 1.71 0.50
N LEU A 182 -14.44 0.96 0.40
CA LEU A 182 -13.57 0.66 1.55
C LEU A 182 -12.23 1.37 1.46
N LEU A 183 -11.39 1.00 0.49
CA LEU A 183 -10.00 1.43 0.46
C LEU A 183 -9.87 2.92 0.13
N LEU A 184 -10.48 3.39 -0.96
CA LEU A 184 -10.31 4.77 -1.42
C LEU A 184 -10.78 5.81 -0.39
N PRO A 185 -11.99 5.71 0.20
CA PRO A 185 -12.46 6.70 1.17
C PRO A 185 -11.62 6.69 2.45
N LEU A 186 -11.26 5.49 2.94
CA LEU A 186 -10.48 5.35 4.16
C LEU A 186 -9.04 5.84 3.96
N SER A 187 -8.41 5.52 2.83
CA SER A 187 -7.09 6.03 2.46
C SER A 187 -7.10 7.54 2.25
N LEU A 188 -8.16 8.13 1.70
CA LEU A 188 -8.27 9.58 1.54
C LEU A 188 -8.29 10.28 2.90
N VAL A 189 -9.16 9.84 3.81
CA VAL A 189 -9.22 10.41 5.17
C VAL A 189 -7.90 10.21 5.90
N PHE A 190 -7.32 9.01 5.79
CA PHE A 190 -6.06 8.72 6.48
C PHE A 190 -4.88 9.52 5.90
N ALA A 191 -4.80 9.69 4.58
CA ALA A 191 -3.78 10.53 3.94
C ALA A 191 -3.87 11.98 4.43
N LEU A 192 -5.08 12.54 4.57
CA LEU A 192 -5.27 13.89 5.10
C LEU A 192 -4.77 14.00 6.54
N VAL A 193 -5.07 13.00 7.40
CA VAL A 193 -4.55 12.94 8.76
C VAL A 193 -3.02 12.86 8.78
N LEU A 194 -2.41 12.06 7.89
CA LEU A 194 -0.96 11.97 7.78
C LEU A 194 -0.32 13.30 7.33
N VAL A 195 -0.96 14.03 6.42
CA VAL A 195 -0.50 15.37 6.01
C VAL A 195 -0.52 16.33 7.19
N THR A 196 -1.53 16.30 8.07
CA THR A 196 -1.54 17.16 9.28
C THR A 196 -0.42 16.83 10.26
N GLN A 197 0.11 15.61 10.22
CA GLN A 197 1.27 15.19 11.04
C GLN A 197 2.62 15.53 10.40
N GLY A 198 2.66 15.96 9.13
CA GLY A 198 3.89 16.35 8.43
C GLY A 198 4.33 15.41 7.30
N VAL A 199 3.53 14.41 6.93
CA VAL A 199 3.78 13.59 5.74
C VAL A 199 3.58 14.46 4.49
N ILE A 200 4.56 14.45 3.58
CA ILE A 200 4.51 15.35 2.41
C ILE A 200 3.47 14.86 1.38
N GLN A 201 2.86 15.79 0.66
CA GLN A 201 1.98 15.48 -0.47
C GLN A 201 2.03 16.61 -1.49
N ASN A 202 2.92 16.52 -2.47
CA ASN A 202 3.06 17.53 -3.53
C ASN A 202 3.70 16.94 -4.81
N PHE A 203 3.86 17.76 -5.85
CA PHE A 203 4.53 17.39 -7.10
C PHE A 203 5.72 18.32 -7.43
N LYS A 204 6.33 18.92 -6.41
CA LYS A 204 7.48 19.81 -6.58
C LYS A 204 8.70 19.01 -7.05
N ALA A 205 9.60 19.65 -7.80
CA ALA A 205 10.94 19.09 -7.98
C ALA A 205 11.66 18.97 -6.63
N TYR A 206 12.77 18.23 -6.58
CA TYR A 206 13.55 18.09 -5.34
C TYR A 206 14.11 19.43 -4.90
N ASP A 207 13.96 19.73 -3.62
CA ASP A 207 14.45 20.96 -3.03
C ASP A 207 15.97 20.87 -2.80
N ARG A 208 16.64 22.03 -2.86
CA ARG A 208 18.04 22.16 -2.45
C ARG A 208 18.12 23.02 -1.21
N ALA A 209 18.48 22.41 -0.09
CA ALA A 209 18.69 23.10 1.18
C ALA A 209 20.17 23.41 1.34
N ARG A 210 20.49 24.66 1.74
CA ARG A 210 21.84 25.03 2.19
C ARG A 210 22.02 24.57 3.62
N LEU A 211 23.13 23.88 3.87
CA LEU A 211 23.47 23.37 5.19
C LEU A 211 24.02 24.49 6.07
N LEU A 212 23.67 24.48 7.35
CA LEU A 212 24.24 25.37 8.35
C LEU A 212 25.70 25.01 8.64
N GLU A 213 25.99 23.71 8.66
CA GLU A 213 27.34 23.15 8.82
C GLU A 213 27.65 22.30 7.59
N PRO A 214 28.54 22.76 6.70
CA PRO A 214 29.03 21.95 5.60
C PRO A 214 29.78 20.73 6.12
N TYR A 215 29.68 19.61 5.41
CA TYR A 215 30.43 18.40 5.72
C TYR A 215 31.26 17.97 4.51
N ARG A 216 32.36 17.26 4.77
CA ARG A 216 33.26 16.78 3.72
C ARG A 216 32.81 15.41 3.26
N VAL A 217 32.66 15.26 1.95
CA VAL A 217 32.41 13.98 1.30
C VAL A 217 33.56 13.64 0.36
N MET A 218 33.91 12.37 0.34
CA MET A 218 34.82 11.82 -0.65
C MET A 218 34.04 11.60 -1.94
N VAL A 219 34.35 12.39 -2.97
CA VAL A 219 33.72 12.27 -4.30
C VAL A 219 34.75 11.76 -5.30
N PRO A 220 34.37 10.89 -6.25
CA PRO A 220 35.25 10.48 -7.33
C PRO A 220 35.74 11.71 -8.10
N GLN A 221 37.05 11.84 -8.22
CA GLN A 221 37.71 12.89 -8.97
C GLN A 221 37.30 12.74 -10.43
N LYS A 222 36.81 13.81 -11.06
CA LYS A 222 36.47 13.83 -12.49
C LYS A 222 37.43 14.74 -13.25
N ASP A 223 37.88 14.32 -14.42
CA ASP A 223 38.69 15.11 -15.33
C ASP A 223 37.90 16.29 -15.94
N ASN A 224 38.56 17.19 -16.66
CA ASN A 224 37.93 18.34 -17.33
C ASN A 224 36.89 17.95 -18.39
N ALA A 225 36.79 16.66 -18.75
CA ALA A 225 35.79 16.10 -19.65
C ALA A 225 34.66 15.33 -18.91
N GLY A 226 34.66 15.34 -17.57
CA GLY A 226 33.66 14.71 -16.72
C GLY A 226 33.84 13.20 -16.48
N ARG A 227 34.98 12.61 -16.88
CA ARG A 227 35.31 11.19 -16.70
C ARG A 227 36.00 10.96 -15.37
N GLU A 228 35.72 9.82 -14.72
CA GLU A 228 36.35 9.47 -13.44
C GLU A 228 37.86 9.28 -13.61
N GLN A 229 38.63 10.08 -12.87
CA GLN A 229 40.08 10.05 -12.84
C GLN A 229 40.51 8.97 -11.84
N THR A 230 41.21 7.95 -12.33
CA THR A 230 41.77 6.87 -11.52
C THR A 230 43.20 7.20 -11.09
N ASP A 231 43.46 7.23 -9.79
CA ASP A 231 44.81 7.46 -9.23
C ASP A 231 45.74 6.25 -9.41
N ARG A 232 45.18 5.05 -9.65
CA ARG A 232 45.86 3.78 -9.98
C ARG A 232 44.95 2.91 -10.87
N PRO A 233 45.47 1.94 -11.66
CA PRO A 233 44.62 1.05 -12.43
C PRO A 233 43.63 0.34 -11.49
N GLY A 234 42.34 0.63 -11.64
CA GLY A 234 41.27 0.02 -10.84
C GLY A 234 40.88 0.71 -9.52
N LYS A 235 41.42 1.90 -9.19
CA LYS A 235 40.91 2.72 -8.07
C LYS A 235 40.60 4.15 -8.52
N ALA A 236 39.34 4.54 -8.44
CA ALA A 236 38.91 5.93 -8.62
C ALA A 236 39.65 6.81 -7.60
N GLY A 237 40.27 7.88 -8.07
CA GLY A 237 40.82 8.91 -7.19
C GLY A 237 39.68 9.58 -6.45
N MET A 238 39.81 9.73 -5.14
CA MET A 238 38.76 10.30 -4.30
C MET A 238 39.28 11.63 -3.74
N THR A 239 38.57 12.71 -4.04
CA THR A 239 38.90 14.04 -3.52
C THR A 239 37.90 14.44 -2.45
N GLU A 240 38.38 15.02 -1.35
CA GLU A 240 37.52 15.69 -0.37
C GLU A 240 36.86 16.90 -1.02
N ARG A 241 35.53 16.93 -1.01
CA ARG A 241 34.75 18.10 -1.40
C ARG A 241 33.85 18.49 -0.25
N GLU A 242 33.86 19.78 0.06
CA GLU A 242 32.92 20.38 1.00
C GLU A 242 31.53 20.44 0.36
N GLN A 243 30.56 19.81 1.01
CA GLN A 243 29.18 19.77 0.56
C GLN A 243 28.37 20.79 1.37
N GLU A 244 28.05 21.91 0.73
CA GLU A 244 27.25 22.98 1.34
C GLU A 244 25.74 22.81 1.12
N THR A 245 25.32 21.90 0.25
CA THR A 245 23.90 21.72 -0.10
C THR A 245 23.46 20.26 -0.03
N GLN A 246 22.24 20.06 0.47
CA GLN A 246 21.54 18.78 0.51
C GLN A 246 20.34 18.81 -0.44
N THR A 247 20.17 17.72 -1.19
CA THR A 247 18.98 17.52 -2.01
C THR A 247 17.91 16.82 -1.18
N ILE A 248 16.72 17.39 -1.09
CA ILE A 248 15.59 16.87 -0.33
C ILE A 248 14.56 16.33 -1.32
N ALA A 249 14.31 15.03 -1.25
CA ALA A 249 13.36 14.37 -2.12
C ALA A 249 11.91 14.75 -1.75
N GLN A 250 11.13 15.12 -2.77
CA GLN A 250 9.72 15.53 -2.68
C GLN A 250 8.81 14.49 -3.34
N GLY A 251 7.49 14.63 -3.20
CA GLY A 251 6.53 13.81 -3.96
C GLY A 251 5.15 13.61 -3.29
N PRO A 252 4.24 12.86 -3.95
CA PRO A 252 2.90 12.58 -3.46
C PRO A 252 2.86 11.44 -2.42
N VAL A 253 3.57 11.63 -1.30
CA VAL A 253 3.89 10.55 -0.34
C VAL A 253 2.68 10.12 0.50
N ALA A 254 1.93 11.05 1.09
CA ALA A 254 0.84 10.73 2.00
C ALA A 254 -0.24 9.81 1.40
N SER A 255 -0.58 10.02 0.13
CA SER A 255 -1.53 9.17 -0.59
C SER A 255 -1.06 7.73 -0.71
N GLN A 256 0.23 7.51 -0.95
CA GLN A 256 0.84 6.18 -1.03
C GLN A 256 0.97 5.54 0.36
N VAL A 257 1.39 6.31 1.37
CA VAL A 257 1.53 5.82 2.75
C VAL A 257 0.18 5.36 3.31
N ALA A 258 -0.90 6.08 3.02
CA ALA A 258 -2.21 5.71 3.54
C ALA A 258 -2.68 4.34 3.02
N ILE A 259 -2.60 4.09 1.71
CA ILE A 259 -3.00 2.80 1.14
C ILE A 259 -1.99 1.69 1.43
N LYS A 260 -0.68 1.97 1.50
CA LYS A 260 0.30 0.92 1.79
C LYS A 260 0.10 0.32 3.18
N MET A 261 -0.33 1.15 4.15
CA MET A 261 -0.61 0.68 5.51
C MET A 261 -1.97 -0.01 5.60
N LEU A 262 -3.03 0.60 5.05
CA LEU A 262 -4.38 0.02 5.08
C LEU A 262 -4.50 -1.30 4.31
N GLY A 263 -3.90 -1.37 3.11
CA GLY A 263 -3.89 -2.57 2.28
C GLY A 263 -2.78 -3.56 2.62
N THR A 264 -2.06 -3.33 3.72
CA THR A 264 -0.95 -4.18 4.19
C THR A 264 0.06 -4.52 3.09
N ASN A 265 0.37 -3.52 2.25
CA ASN A 265 1.25 -3.67 1.09
C ASN A 265 2.72 -3.47 1.51
N GLY A 266 2.99 -2.40 2.25
CA GLY A 266 4.32 -2.13 2.81
C GLY A 266 5.31 -1.38 1.92
N GLY A 267 5.03 -1.11 0.64
CA GLY A 267 5.97 -0.41 -0.25
C GLY A 267 6.13 1.08 0.02
N GLY A 268 7.32 1.50 0.46
CA GLY A 268 7.68 2.88 0.79
C GLY A 268 7.91 3.75 -0.45
N PHE A 269 7.71 5.06 -0.28
CA PHE A 269 8.04 6.03 -1.32
C PHE A 269 9.56 6.26 -1.40
N PHE A 270 10.20 6.27 -0.23
CA PHE A 270 11.65 6.36 -0.05
C PHE A 270 12.23 5.00 0.35
N ASN A 271 13.55 4.85 0.19
CA ASN A 271 14.27 3.64 0.60
C ASN A 271 14.05 3.27 2.08
N ALA A 272 14.08 4.28 2.97
CA ALA A 272 13.89 4.08 4.41
C ALA A 272 12.44 3.81 4.83
N ASN A 273 11.49 3.89 3.89
CA ASN A 273 10.09 3.51 4.11
C ASN A 273 9.48 4.22 5.35
N ALA A 274 8.83 3.48 6.25
CA ALA A 274 8.16 4.02 7.44
C ALA A 274 9.11 4.56 8.52
N ALA A 275 10.43 4.45 8.35
CA ALA A 275 11.41 5.15 9.18
C ALA A 275 11.76 6.54 8.61
N HIS A 276 11.35 6.85 7.39
CA HIS A 276 11.61 8.15 6.77
C HIS A 276 10.70 9.24 7.37
N PRO A 277 11.23 10.41 7.80
CA PRO A 277 10.42 11.46 8.42
C PRO A 277 9.26 11.96 7.55
N PHE A 278 9.42 11.96 6.22
CA PHE A 278 8.34 12.33 5.30
C PHE A 278 7.29 11.24 5.06
N GLU A 279 7.47 10.01 5.58
CA GLU A 279 6.44 8.97 5.56
C GLU A 279 5.81 8.75 6.94
N ASN A 280 6.57 9.01 8.01
CA ASN A 280 6.13 8.77 9.38
C ASN A 280 6.79 9.78 10.36
N PRO A 281 6.30 11.03 10.39
CA PRO A 281 6.96 12.15 11.09
C PRO A 281 6.82 12.11 12.62
N THR A 282 5.75 11.53 13.16
CA THR A 282 5.42 11.65 14.58
C THR A 282 5.08 10.30 15.24
N PRO A 283 5.22 10.18 16.57
CA PRO A 283 4.73 9.00 17.29
C PRO A 283 3.24 8.73 17.08
N LEU A 284 2.43 9.79 16.90
CA LEU A 284 1.01 9.67 16.60
C LEU A 284 0.77 9.11 15.19
N SER A 285 1.48 9.61 14.16
CA SER A 285 1.37 9.02 12.82
C SER A 285 1.79 7.56 12.83
N ASN A 286 2.82 7.21 13.59
CA ASN A 286 3.27 5.83 13.72
C ASN A 286 2.21 4.94 14.36
N PHE A 287 1.61 5.38 15.48
CA PHE A 287 0.51 4.66 16.14
C PHE A 287 -0.67 4.42 15.18
N LEU A 288 -1.07 5.44 14.43
CA LEU A 288 -2.16 5.33 13.45
C LEU A 288 -1.80 4.41 12.27
N GLN A 289 -0.55 4.41 11.80
CA GLN A 289 -0.07 3.51 10.74
C GLN A 289 -0.11 2.05 11.22
N ILE A 290 0.34 1.75 12.45
CA ILE A 290 0.25 0.40 13.04
C ILE A 290 -1.22 -0.04 13.18
N LEU A 291 -2.10 0.87 13.63
CA LEU A 291 -3.54 0.60 13.71
C LEU A 291 -4.14 0.31 12.33
N ALA A 292 -3.75 1.06 11.30
CA ALA A 292 -4.21 0.87 9.93
C ALA A 292 -3.85 -0.53 9.36
N ILE A 293 -2.64 -1.04 9.65
CA ILE A 293 -2.20 -2.38 9.24
C ILE A 293 -3.15 -3.46 9.77
N PHE A 294 -3.59 -3.33 11.02
CA PHE A 294 -4.38 -4.37 11.69
C PHE A 294 -5.89 -4.21 11.48
N LEU A 295 -6.35 -3.02 11.11
CA LEU A 295 -7.76 -2.65 11.11
C LEU A 295 -8.63 -3.55 10.20
N ILE A 296 -8.24 -3.74 8.94
CA ILE A 296 -9.03 -4.55 7.99
C ILE A 296 -8.94 -6.05 8.31
N PRO A 297 -7.75 -6.66 8.53
CA PRO A 297 -7.66 -8.06 8.94
C PRO A 297 -8.45 -8.36 10.21
N SER A 298 -8.41 -7.45 11.20
CA SER A 298 -9.21 -7.55 12.41
C SER A 298 -10.71 -7.51 12.11
N GLY A 299 -11.17 -6.57 11.28
CA GLY A 299 -12.58 -6.50 10.86
C GLY A 299 -13.06 -7.72 10.07
N LEU A 300 -12.19 -8.38 9.30
CA LEU A 300 -12.53 -9.59 8.55
C LEU A 300 -12.93 -10.77 9.45
N THR A 301 -12.35 -10.89 10.65
CA THR A 301 -12.75 -11.96 11.59
C THR A 301 -14.18 -11.75 12.09
N TYR A 302 -14.57 -10.50 12.33
CA TYR A 302 -15.94 -10.14 12.69
C TYR A 302 -16.91 -10.33 11.51
N TYR A 303 -16.48 -9.97 10.29
CA TYR A 303 -17.23 -10.25 9.06
C TYR A 303 -17.48 -11.76 8.88
N LEU A 304 -16.46 -12.60 9.08
CA LEU A 304 -16.59 -14.06 9.05
C LEU A 304 -17.64 -14.53 10.06
N GLY A 305 -17.51 -14.15 11.33
CA GLY A 305 -18.47 -14.52 12.39
C GLY A 305 -19.91 -14.09 12.09
N ARG A 306 -20.09 -12.93 11.44
CA ARG A 306 -21.40 -12.44 11.02
C ARG A 306 -21.98 -13.29 9.88
N THR A 307 -21.17 -13.56 8.86
CA THR A 307 -21.60 -14.24 7.63
C THR A 307 -21.93 -15.70 7.89
N VAL A 308 -21.17 -16.39 8.75
CA VAL A 308 -21.47 -17.78 9.19
C VAL A 308 -22.52 -17.86 10.31
N ARG A 309 -23.10 -16.72 10.71
CA ARG A 309 -24.12 -16.61 11.77
C ARG A 309 -23.68 -17.14 13.15
N ASN A 310 -22.37 -17.17 13.41
CA ASN A 310 -21.81 -17.53 14.71
C ASN A 310 -20.69 -16.54 15.08
N GLN A 311 -21.04 -15.50 15.85
CA GLN A 311 -20.08 -14.47 16.22
C GLN A 311 -18.99 -14.97 17.17
N ARG A 312 -19.24 -16.04 17.93
CA ARG A 312 -18.21 -16.63 18.78
C ARG A 312 -17.05 -17.13 17.92
N HIS A 313 -17.34 -17.73 16.77
CA HIS A 313 -16.31 -18.21 15.84
C HIS A 313 -15.38 -17.09 15.35
N GLY A 314 -15.94 -15.94 14.95
CA GLY A 314 -15.14 -14.78 14.53
C GLY A 314 -14.23 -14.24 15.66
N TRP A 315 -14.77 -14.09 16.87
CA TRP A 315 -14.00 -13.66 18.03
C TRP A 315 -12.97 -14.69 18.50
N THR A 316 -13.23 -15.99 18.33
CA THR A 316 -12.23 -17.03 18.60
C THR A 316 -11.02 -16.88 17.70
N ILE A 317 -11.22 -16.69 16.39
CA ILE A 317 -10.10 -16.49 15.45
C ILE A 317 -9.35 -15.20 15.80
N TRP A 318 -10.07 -14.11 16.07
CA TRP A 318 -9.48 -12.85 16.50
C TRP A 318 -8.60 -13.01 17.76
N ALA A 319 -9.12 -13.70 18.78
CA ALA A 319 -8.41 -13.91 20.04
C ALA A 319 -7.16 -14.79 19.85
N VAL A 320 -7.24 -15.85 19.04
CA VAL A 320 -6.07 -16.70 18.72
C VAL A 320 -4.99 -15.88 18.01
N MET A 321 -5.36 -15.07 17.01
CA MET A 321 -4.42 -14.18 16.32
C MET A 321 -3.77 -13.18 17.28
N LEU A 322 -4.55 -12.59 18.19
CA LEU A 322 -4.03 -11.67 19.21
C LEU A 322 -3.06 -12.38 20.15
N ILE A 323 -3.38 -13.58 20.63
CA ILE A 323 -2.50 -14.35 21.52
C ILE A 323 -1.16 -14.65 20.82
N LEU A 324 -1.20 -15.11 19.57
CA LEU A 324 0.02 -15.38 18.79
C LEU A 324 0.83 -14.11 18.55
N PHE A 325 0.18 -12.99 18.25
CA PHE A 325 0.84 -11.68 18.12
C PHE A 325 1.52 -11.26 19.44
N LEU A 326 0.81 -11.34 20.56
CA LEU A 326 1.36 -10.97 21.87
C LEU A 326 2.52 -11.89 22.26
N ALA A 327 2.42 -13.20 22.00
CA ALA A 327 3.50 -14.15 22.25
C ALA A 327 4.74 -13.81 21.40
N GLY A 328 4.57 -13.56 20.10
CA GLY A 328 5.67 -13.17 19.21
C GLY A 328 6.33 -11.86 19.64
N MET A 329 5.53 -10.87 20.02
CA MET A 329 6.03 -9.58 20.51
C MET A 329 6.85 -9.74 21.80
N ILE A 330 6.40 -10.56 22.74
CA ILE A 330 7.14 -10.85 23.99
C ILE A 330 8.46 -11.56 23.70
N ILE A 331 8.52 -12.44 22.71
CA ILE A 331 9.75 -13.17 22.35
C ILE A 331 10.78 -12.24 21.67
N CYS A 332 10.32 -11.30 20.84
CA CYS A 332 11.21 -10.39 20.14
C CYS A 332 11.70 -9.22 21.01
N TRP A 333 11.13 -9.03 22.20
CA TRP A 333 11.49 -7.97 23.14
C TRP A 333 12.47 -8.44 24.19
#